data_AF-A0A0U3DUW0-F1
#
_entry.id   AF-A0A0U3DUW0-F1
#
_cell.length_a   1.000
_cell.length_b   1.000
_cell.length_c   1.000
_cell.angle_alpha   90.00
_cell.angle_beta   90.00
_cell.angle_gamma   90.00
#
_symmetry.space_group_name_H-M   'P 1'
#
loop_
_entity.id
_entity.type
_entity.pdbx_description
1 polymer ?
#
loop_
_entity_poly.entity_id
_entity_poly.type
_entity_poly.pdbx_seq_one_letter_code
_entity_poly.pdbx_strand_id
1 'polypeptide(L)' 'MSADAPSTRTEELRSFLFLSAVTAPILAALLVAGFGFAVWIYQMFAGPPGA' A
#
# COMPACT_ATOMS: atom_id res chain seq x y z
N MET A 1 31.92 12.15 6.07
CA MET A 1 31.16 11.00 5.55
C MET A 1 30.91 10.09 6.74
N SER A 2 29.68 10.04 7.27
CA SER A 2 29.37 9.12 8.37
C SER A 2 29.47 7.70 7.83
N ALA A 3 30.39 6.90 8.36
CA ALA A 3 30.49 5.50 8.02
C ALA A 3 29.31 4.79 8.69
N ASP A 4 28.31 4.40 7.91
CA ASP A 4 27.20 3.58 8.40
C ASP A 4 27.76 2.25 8.91
N ALA A 5 27.44 1.90 10.15
CA ALA A 5 27.74 0.57 10.67
C ALA A 5 26.86 -0.45 9.92
N PRO A 6 27.37 -1.65 9.58
CA PRO A 6 26.58 -2.65 8.87
C PRO A 6 25.31 -2.99 9.66
N SER A 7 24.15 -2.92 9.00
CA SER A 7 22.85 -3.29 9.60
C SER A 7 22.89 -4.74 10.08
N THR A 8 22.36 -4.97 11.28
CA THR A 8 22.32 -6.32 11.85
C THR A 8 21.19 -7.14 11.22
N ARG A 9 21.36 -8.46 11.16
CA ARG A 9 20.32 -9.39 10.64
C ARG A 9 18.95 -9.21 11.31
N THR A 10 18.94 -8.80 12.58
CA THR A 10 17.72 -8.52 13.35
C THR A 10 17.01 -7.25 12.88
N GLU A 11 17.76 -6.21 12.51
CA GLU A 11 17.19 -4.95 12.00
C GLU A 11 16.61 -5.12 10.60
N GLU A 12 17.28 -5.90 9.75
CA GLU A 12 16.77 -6.27 8.43
C GLU A 12 15.44 -7.03 8.54
N LEU A 13 15.38 -8.05 9.42
CA LEU A 13 14.17 -8.84 9.62
C LEU A 13 13.01 -8.01 10.19
N ARG A 14 13.28 -7.11 11.14
CA ARG A 14 12.26 -6.18 11.67
C ARG A 14 11.73 -5.26 10.58
N SER A 15 12.62 -4.70 9.77
CA SER A 15 12.24 -3.82 8.66
C SER A 15 11.42 -4.57 7.62
N PHE A 16 11.83 -5.79 7.27
CA PHE A 16 11.09 -6.66 6.35
C PHE A 16 9.69 -7.00 6.90
N LEU A 17 9.58 -7.39 8.16
CA LEU A 17 8.30 -7.69 8.80
C LEU A 17 7.39 -6.46 8.85
N PHE A 18 7.94 -5.29 9.17
CA PHE A 18 7.17 -4.05 9.16
C PHE A 18 6.66 -3.71 7.76
N LEU A 19 7.53 -3.76 6.75
CA LEU A 19 7.15 -3.50 5.37
C LEU A 19 6.10 -4.48 4.85
N SER A 20 6.26 -5.78 5.13
CA SER A 20 5.37 -6.82 4.60
C SER A 20 4.06 -6.96 5.37
N ALA A 21 4.08 -6.88 6.70
CA ALA A 21 2.90 -7.11 7.53
C ALA A 21 2.10 -5.84 7.83
N VAL A 22 2.70 -4.65 7.67
CA VAL A 22 2.02 -3.37 7.95
C VAL A 22 1.93 -2.52 6.70
N THR A 23 3.07 -2.15 6.10
CA THR A 23 3.08 -1.18 4.99
C THR A 23 2.37 -1.72 3.75
N ALA A 24 2.69 -2.94 3.31
CA ALA A 24 2.08 -3.52 2.12
C ALA A 24 0.55 -3.70 2.25
N PRO A 25 -0.02 -4.20 3.36
CA PRO A 25 -1.46 -4.25 3.55
C PRO A 25 -2.13 -2.87 3.56
N ILE A 26 -1.53 -1.87 4.21
CA ILE A 26 -2.06 -0.50 4.20
C ILE A 26 -2.10 0.06 2.79
N LEU A 27 -1.02 -0.09 2.03
CA LEU A 27 -0.96 0.34 0.63
C LEU A 27 -2.02 -0.37 -0.23
N ALA A 28 -2.20 -1.68 -0.04
CA ALA A 28 -3.23 -2.44 -0.74
C ALA A 28 -4.64 -1.89 -0.43
N ALA A 29 -4.95 -1.65 0.85
CA ALA A 29 -6.24 -1.09 1.25
C ALA A 29 -6.48 0.30 0.66
N LEU A 30 -5.47 1.18 0.69
CA LEU A 30 -5.54 2.52 0.10
C LEU A 30 -5.80 2.47 -1.41
N LEU A 31 -5.09 1.60 -2.13
CA LEU A 31 -5.26 1.45 -3.58
C LEU A 31 -6.64 0.88 -3.93
N VAL A 32 -7.08 -0.20 -3.26
CA VAL A 32 -8.38 -0.82 -3.54
C VAL A 32 -9.53 0.11 -3.18
N ALA A 33 -9.47 0.76 -2.00
CA ALA A 33 -10.50 1.71 -1.58
C ALA A 33 -10.51 2.95 -2.48
N GLY A 34 -9.35 3.53 -2.77
CA GLY A 34 -9.23 4.71 -3.64
C GLY A 34 -9.71 4.43 -5.05
N PHE A 35 -9.31 3.29 -5.63
CA PHE A 35 -9.76 2.88 -6.96
C PHE A 35 -11.25 2.56 -6.99
N GLY A 36 -11.76 1.79 -6.03
CA GLY A 36 -13.20 1.49 -5.92
C GLY A 36 -14.04 2.75 -5.76
N PHE A 37 -13.57 3.72 -4.97
CA PHE A 37 -14.22 5.01 -4.80
C PHE A 37 -14.19 5.86 -6.09
N ALA A 38 -13.06 5.88 -6.80
CA ALA A 38 -12.96 6.56 -8.09
C ALA A 38 -13.92 5.95 -9.14
N VAL A 39 -14.00 4.62 -9.18
CA VAL A 39 -14.96 3.89 -10.03
C VAL A 39 -16.40 4.24 -9.62
N TRP A 40 -16.71 4.29 -8.33
CA TRP A 40 -18.03 4.69 -7.85
C TRP A 40 -18.40 6.10 -8.30
N ILE A 41 -17.50 7.09 -8.16
CA ILE A 41 -17.72 8.44 -8.68
C ILE A 41 -17.95 8.41 -10.20
N TYR A 42 -17.12 7.67 -10.94
CA TYR A 42 -17.27 7.54 -12.38
C TYR A 42 -18.67 7.01 -12.77
N GLN A 43 -19.18 6.01 -12.05
CA GLN A 43 -20.52 5.45 -12.29
C GLN A 43 -21.66 6.45 -12.02
N MET A 44 -21.47 7.43 -11.15
CA MET A 44 -22.47 8.50 -10.95
C MET A 44 -22.72 9.32 -12.22
N PHE A 45 -21.73 9.41 -13.11
CA PHE A 45 -21.82 10.13 -14.38
C PHE A 45 -22.06 9.22 -15.59
N ALA A 46 -21.38 8.06 -15.61
CA ALA A 46 -21.43 7.13 -16.74
C ALA A 46 -22.58 6.12 -16.66
N GLY A 47 -23.30 6.05 -15.53
CA GLY A 47 -24.28 5.01 -15.25
C GLY A 47 -23.64 3.72 -14.69
N PRO A 48 -24.45 2.80 -14.17
CA PRO A 48 -23.98 1.55 -13.60
C PRO A 48 -23.38 0.63 -14.67
N PRO A 49 -22.35 -0.16 -14.33
CA PRO A 49 -21.71 -1.08 -15.27
C PRO A 49 -22.70 -2.17 -15.70
N GLY A 50 -22.85 -2.36 -17.01
CA GLY A 50 -23.71 -3.40 -17.60
C GLY A 50 -25.12 -2.95 -18.00
N ALA A 51 -25.45 -1.67 -17.86
CA ALA A 51 -26.65 -1.06 -18.46
C ALA A 51 -26.46 -0.74 -19.95
#